data_AF-A0A6A5H5L6-F1
#
_entry.id   AF-A0A6A5H5L6-F1
#
_cell.length_a   1.000
_cell.length_b   1.000
_cell.length_c   1.000
_cell.angle_alpha   90.00
_cell.angle_beta   90.00
_cell.angle_gamma   90.00
#
_symmetry.space_group_name_H-M   'P 1'
#
loop_
_entity.id
_entity.type
_entity.pdbx_description
1 polymer ?
#
loop_
_entity_poly.entity_id
_entity_poly.type
_entity_poly.pdbx_seq_one_letter_code
_entity_poly.pdbx_strand_id
1 'polypeptide(L)'
;METIYSVSPLSNQLVENMADPINLHEDEQPFELSPFILAIMKIAREEGDYISEQTLRELEEKVTPEIVPHKHAALVASPKRIEITQEHLDTVKKVVDVVKVMVKVGSFLSEKVGKYIGPIGTVAGVVKDIVEYFEPKKDDPVLTELGELKKQLTALSQKMTAHFDDLKSFVVEQDFYNRYTISISTLYEYMLDTLTERTNESVKLFEEVYGKNKPQQLVYDMLIKLELEAANPLKWAMKGDNLQSKETFNKWKNILESVLTEALFLEIYASGLLQGVGSHGVNRILEKIARYDELVKQWNEHYLTTEDFWPKGVETLVNEVHENRNLTSKDDKIEVLWKGIESIHTNFKFYAAVFPRDHIWHHYKHYESQAIVSDREGFVIVVYRSKVKEPYVRDRAFLRRCVERDDLRQRHTQSWQFNHWQIVRNYYNDYPIVENSAKFYGTFHLVVAQSKSIIASRYSETENSPCGPGYITYDAELEVFDGFTRSTFPLFLLHGL
;
A
#
# COMPACT_ATOMS: atom_id res chain seq x y z
N MET A 1 72.05 -3.52 -30.55
CA MET A 1 71.45 -2.19 -30.71
C MET A 1 70.27 -2.14 -29.78
N GLU A 2 70.57 -1.81 -28.54
CA GLU A 2 69.61 -1.44 -27.50
C GLU A 2 69.36 0.07 -27.56
N THR A 3 68.42 0.50 -26.71
CA THR A 3 68.24 1.85 -26.14
C THR A 3 67.56 2.92 -27.04
N ILE A 4 66.70 3.83 -26.57
CA ILE A 4 66.46 4.43 -25.23
C ILE A 4 65.03 5.08 -25.18
N TYR A 5 64.30 4.87 -24.06
CA TYR A 5 63.41 5.76 -23.23
C TYR A 5 62.32 6.67 -23.87
N SER A 6 61.16 6.93 -23.22
CA SER A 6 61.00 7.44 -21.85
C SER A 6 59.63 7.23 -21.20
N VAL A 7 59.64 7.24 -19.86
CA VAL A 7 58.52 7.11 -18.91
C VAL A 7 58.58 8.30 -17.92
N SER A 8 57.44 9.00 -17.72
CA SER A 8 57.03 9.89 -16.58
C SER A 8 57.88 11.15 -16.28
N PRO A 9 57.43 12.24 -15.56
CA PRO A 9 56.36 12.33 -14.55
C PRO A 9 55.56 13.67 -14.45
N LEU A 10 54.77 13.81 -13.37
CA LEU A 10 54.12 15.01 -12.77
C LEU A 10 52.63 15.15 -13.13
N SER A 11 51.64 14.88 -12.26
CA SER A 11 51.40 15.28 -10.86
C SER A 11 51.44 16.79 -10.62
N ASN A 12 50.32 17.31 -10.10
CA ASN A 12 50.06 18.67 -9.62
C ASN A 12 49.82 19.75 -10.67
N GLN A 13 48.54 20.03 -10.96
CA GLN A 13 47.91 21.36 -10.81
C GLN A 13 46.52 21.32 -11.46
N LEU A 14 45.48 21.34 -10.62
CA LEU A 14 44.20 22.03 -10.80
C LEU A 14 43.37 21.73 -9.55
N VAL A 15 43.81 22.33 -8.45
CA VAL A 15 43.05 22.50 -7.20
C VAL A 15 42.61 23.97 -7.19
N GLU A 16 41.40 24.20 -6.67
CA GLU A 16 40.74 25.48 -6.39
C GLU A 16 40.05 26.21 -7.57
N ASN A 17 38.75 25.97 -7.71
CA ASN A 17 37.79 26.97 -7.24
C ASN A 17 36.43 26.35 -6.89
N MET A 18 36.00 26.74 -5.69
CA MET A 18 34.83 26.29 -4.94
C MET A 18 33.53 26.76 -5.59
N ALA A 19 32.54 25.86 -5.65
CA ALA A 19 31.12 26.16 -5.63
C ALA A 19 30.43 25.08 -4.78
N ASP A 20 29.58 25.53 -3.87
CA ASP A 20 29.20 24.91 -2.60
C ASP A 20 28.64 23.47 -2.69
N PRO A 21 28.98 22.58 -1.74
CA PRO A 21 28.20 21.37 -1.53
C PRO A 21 26.84 21.78 -0.95
N ILE A 22 25.79 21.37 -1.64
CA ILE A 22 24.40 21.42 -1.18
C ILE A 22 24.36 20.85 0.24
N ASN A 23 23.91 21.68 1.19
CA ASN A 23 23.57 21.31 2.56
C ASN A 23 22.59 20.13 2.52
N LEU A 24 23.10 18.91 2.63
CA LEU A 24 22.37 17.81 3.24
C LEU A 24 22.25 18.21 4.71
N HIS A 25 21.03 18.51 5.15
CA HIS A 25 20.76 18.68 6.56
C HIS A 25 21.11 17.37 7.29
N GLU A 26 22.34 17.32 7.80
CA GLU A 26 22.74 16.52 8.95
C GLU A 26 21.94 17.02 10.15
N ASP A 27 20.85 16.31 10.45
CA ASP A 27 20.24 16.28 11.79
C ASP A 27 19.71 14.86 12.08
N GLU A 28 20.38 13.83 11.57
CA GLU A 28 20.20 12.46 12.08
C GLU A 28 21.14 12.26 13.26
N GLN A 29 20.60 12.41 14.48
CA GLN A 29 21.29 11.90 15.66
C GLN A 29 21.65 10.41 15.44
N PRO A 30 22.86 9.97 15.80
CA PRO A 30 23.24 8.57 15.67
C PRO A 30 22.20 7.69 16.37
N PHE A 31 21.70 6.68 15.67
CA PHE A 31 20.72 5.73 16.21
C PHE A 31 21.34 4.98 17.39
N GLU A 32 21.04 5.42 18.62
CA GLU A 32 21.36 4.63 19.81
C GLU A 32 20.43 3.41 19.84
N LEU A 33 20.95 2.29 19.36
CA LEU A 33 20.26 1.01 19.34
C LEU A 33 19.88 0.59 20.77
N SER A 34 18.58 0.58 21.06
CA SER A 34 18.11 0.10 22.36
C SER A 34 18.41 -1.39 22.56
N PRO A 35 18.44 -1.88 23.81
CA PRO A 35 18.62 -3.30 24.09
C PRO A 35 17.57 -4.20 23.38
N PHE A 36 16.36 -3.67 23.16
CA PHE A 36 15.32 -4.36 22.41
C PHE A 36 15.71 -4.53 20.95
N ILE A 37 16.13 -3.45 20.29
CA ILE A 37 16.50 -3.49 18.87
C ILE A 37 17.74 -4.36 18.66
N LEU A 38 18.72 -4.32 19.58
CA LEU A 38 19.87 -5.21 19.54
C LEU A 38 19.47 -6.69 19.62
N ALA A 39 18.46 -7.03 20.42
CA ALA A 39 17.95 -8.40 20.52
C ALA A 39 17.27 -8.84 19.21
N ILE A 40 16.42 -8.00 18.63
CA ILE A 40 15.75 -8.28 17.34
C ILE A 40 16.77 -8.39 16.21
N MET A 41 17.74 -7.49 16.12
CA MET A 41 18.81 -7.55 15.12
C MET A 41 19.66 -8.82 15.24
N LYS A 42 19.94 -9.25 16.48
CA LYS A 42 20.67 -10.51 16.72
C LYS A 42 19.86 -11.71 16.22
N ILE A 43 18.57 -11.75 16.55
CA ILE A 43 17.65 -12.80 16.10
C ILE A 43 17.59 -12.83 14.56
N ALA A 44 17.35 -11.69 13.92
CA ALA A 44 17.28 -11.58 12.47
C ALA A 44 18.58 -12.07 11.80
N ARG A 45 19.74 -11.70 12.35
CA ARG A 45 21.04 -12.19 11.88
C ARG A 45 21.21 -13.70 12.01
N GLU A 46 20.73 -14.30 13.10
CA GLU A 46 20.77 -15.75 13.32
C GLU A 46 19.88 -16.50 12.31
N GLU A 47 18.74 -15.91 11.93
CA GLU A 47 17.79 -16.48 10.97
C GLU A 47 18.15 -16.17 9.50
N GLY A 48 19.06 -15.23 9.26
CA GLY A 48 19.41 -14.77 7.91
C GLY A 48 18.45 -13.74 7.33
N ASP A 49 17.59 -13.14 8.17
CA ASP A 49 16.62 -12.14 7.77
C ASP A 49 17.24 -10.75 7.64
N TYR A 50 16.82 -10.04 6.59
CA TYR A 50 17.12 -8.61 6.45
C TYR A 50 15.96 -7.77 6.98
N ILE A 51 16.28 -6.85 7.89
CA ILE A 51 15.39 -5.82 8.44
C ILE A 51 16.12 -4.47 8.37
N SER A 52 15.51 -3.47 7.73
CA SER A 52 16.10 -2.14 7.62
C SER A 52 16.06 -1.39 8.96
N GLU A 53 16.95 -0.41 9.12
CA GLU A 53 16.96 0.46 10.30
C GLU A 53 15.63 1.19 10.48
N GLN A 54 15.02 1.65 9.39
CA GLN A 54 13.71 2.30 9.42
C GLN A 54 12.64 1.36 9.99
N THR A 55 12.58 0.10 9.55
CA THR A 55 11.62 -0.87 10.09
C THR A 55 11.91 -1.22 11.55
N LEU A 56 13.17 -1.27 11.95
CA LEU A 56 13.53 -1.44 13.36
C LEU A 56 13.03 -0.27 14.20
N ARG A 57 13.18 0.98 13.74
CA ARG A 57 12.64 2.18 14.41
C ARG A 57 11.10 2.14 14.50
N GLU A 58 10.43 1.81 13.39
CA GLU A 58 8.97 1.64 13.37
C GLU A 58 8.52 0.53 14.34
N LEU A 59 9.24 -0.60 14.40
CA LEU A 59 8.96 -1.66 15.36
C LEU A 59 9.15 -1.16 16.80
N GLU A 60 10.25 -0.46 17.09
CA GLU A 60 10.52 0.13 18.39
C GLU A 60 9.39 1.05 18.82
N GLU A 61 8.93 1.94 17.94
CA GLU A 61 7.80 2.82 18.19
C GLU A 61 6.51 2.04 18.46
N LYS A 62 6.26 0.95 17.70
CA LYS A 62 5.11 0.06 17.89
C LYS A 62 5.14 -0.65 19.25
N VAL A 63 6.32 -0.98 19.80
CA VAL A 63 6.44 -1.72 21.07
C VAL A 63 6.77 -0.85 22.28
N THR A 64 7.25 0.37 22.08
CA THR A 64 7.61 1.28 23.17
C THR A 64 6.32 1.72 23.87
N PRO A 65 6.15 1.37 25.16
CA PRO A 65 4.93 1.69 25.86
C PRO A 65 4.78 3.21 26.04
N GLU A 66 3.57 3.74 25.87
CA GLU A 66 3.28 5.16 26.13
C GLU A 66 3.52 5.55 27.61
N ILE A 67 3.51 4.55 28.50
CA ILE A 67 3.78 4.70 29.93
C ILE A 67 4.53 3.44 30.36
N VAL A 68 5.77 3.59 30.86
CA VAL A 68 6.60 2.46 31.33
C VAL A 68 5.82 1.66 32.39
N PRO A 69 5.51 0.37 32.15
CA PRO A 69 4.89 -0.47 33.17
C PRO A 69 5.86 -0.61 34.34
N HIS A 70 5.40 -0.34 35.55
CA HIS A 70 6.13 -0.74 36.74
C HIS A 70 6.28 -2.27 36.69
N LYS A 71 7.50 -2.76 36.96
CA LYS A 71 7.79 -4.18 37.08
C LYS A 71 6.67 -4.83 37.88
N HIS A 72 6.12 -5.94 37.38
CA HIS A 72 5.20 -6.80 38.12
C HIS A 72 5.73 -6.95 39.55
N ALA A 73 5.12 -6.22 40.48
CA ALA A 73 5.33 -6.44 41.89
C ALA A 73 4.57 -7.73 42.15
N ALA A 74 5.31 -8.84 42.28
CA ALA A 74 4.73 -10.09 42.72
C ALA A 74 3.78 -9.80 43.90
N LEU A 75 2.59 -10.39 43.85
CA LEU A 75 1.58 -10.25 44.89
C LEU A 75 2.24 -10.37 46.26
N VAL A 76 1.97 -9.42 47.16
CA VAL A 76 2.54 -9.41 48.50
C VAL A 76 2.04 -10.66 49.21
N ALA A 77 2.88 -11.70 49.21
CA ALA A 77 2.56 -12.99 49.76
C ALA A 77 2.51 -12.88 51.29
N SER A 78 1.30 -12.84 51.85
CA SER A 78 1.06 -13.39 53.16
C SER A 78 0.66 -14.85 52.98
N PRO A 79 1.11 -15.81 53.82
CA PRO A 79 1.14 -17.25 53.48
C PRO A 79 -0.20 -17.95 53.19
N LYS A 80 -1.33 -17.22 53.17
CA LYS A 80 -2.69 -17.75 52.92
C LYS A 80 -3.64 -16.80 52.17
N ARG A 81 -3.23 -15.59 51.76
CA ARG A 81 -4.14 -14.64 51.08
C ARG A 81 -3.40 -13.74 50.10
N ILE A 82 -3.95 -13.67 48.91
CA ILE A 82 -3.66 -12.65 47.91
C ILE A 82 -4.74 -11.56 48.01
N GLU A 83 -4.33 -10.31 48.17
CA GLU A 83 -5.21 -9.16 47.95
C GLU A 83 -4.96 -8.61 46.55
N ILE A 84 -6.00 -8.63 45.71
CA ILE A 84 -5.98 -8.00 44.40
C ILE A 84 -5.76 -6.50 44.58
N THR A 85 -4.74 -5.96 43.92
CA THR A 85 -4.39 -4.54 44.01
C THR A 85 -5.22 -3.69 43.03
N GLN A 86 -5.35 -2.40 43.31
CA GLN A 86 -5.93 -1.44 42.36
C GLN A 86 -5.15 -1.42 41.03
N GLU A 87 -3.84 -1.65 41.08
CA GLU A 87 -2.98 -1.72 39.89
C GLU A 87 -3.36 -2.89 38.96
N HIS A 88 -3.76 -4.04 39.51
CA HIS A 88 -4.28 -5.16 38.73
C HIS A 88 -5.58 -4.80 38.03
N LEU A 89 -6.50 -4.14 38.74
CA LEU A 89 -7.76 -3.67 38.17
C LEU A 89 -7.53 -2.68 37.03
N ASP A 90 -6.65 -1.71 37.23
CA ASP A 90 -6.32 -0.71 36.22
C ASP A 90 -5.64 -1.33 35.00
N THR A 91 -4.80 -2.35 35.19
CA THR A 91 -4.15 -3.08 34.11
C THR A 91 -5.15 -3.88 33.27
N VAL A 92 -6.08 -4.61 33.91
CA VAL A 92 -7.13 -5.34 33.19
C VAL A 92 -8.00 -4.37 32.39
N LYS A 93 -8.40 -3.24 32.99
CA LYS A 93 -9.18 -2.20 32.29
C LYS A 93 -8.46 -1.63 31.06
N LYS A 94 -7.15 -1.35 31.17
CA LYS A 94 -6.34 -0.91 30.04
C LYS A 94 -6.35 -1.93 28.90
N VAL A 95 -6.23 -3.22 29.21
CA VAL A 95 -6.29 -4.29 28.20
C VAL A 95 -7.71 -4.40 27.61
N VAL A 96 -8.76 -4.27 28.42
CA VAL A 96 -10.15 -4.21 27.93
C VAL A 96 -10.34 -3.07 26.93
N ASP A 97 -9.84 -1.87 27.25
CA ASP A 97 -10.02 -0.70 26.40
C ASP A 97 -9.27 -0.83 25.06
N VAL A 98 -8.06 -1.39 25.06
CA VAL A 98 -7.35 -1.64 23.79
C VAL A 98 -8.04 -2.72 22.96
N VAL A 99 -8.57 -3.78 23.58
CA VAL A 99 -9.34 -4.81 22.86
C VAL A 99 -10.64 -4.23 22.30
N LYS A 100 -11.33 -3.32 23.00
CA LYS A 100 -12.51 -2.62 22.44
C LYS A 100 -12.17 -1.84 21.17
N VAL A 101 -10.99 -1.26 21.07
CA VAL A 101 -10.53 -0.59 19.83
C VAL A 101 -10.36 -1.62 18.71
N MET A 102 -9.69 -2.75 18.99
CA MET A 102 -9.54 -3.85 18.02
C MET A 102 -10.89 -4.42 17.58
N VAL A 103 -11.86 -4.56 18.50
CA VAL A 103 -13.23 -4.97 18.18
C VAL A 103 -13.90 -3.97 17.25
N LYS A 104 -13.76 -2.66 17.45
CA LYS A 104 -14.37 -1.65 16.57
C LYS A 104 -13.87 -1.77 15.14
N VAL A 105 -12.55 -1.92 14.96
CA VAL A 105 -11.93 -2.10 13.65
C VAL A 105 -12.22 -3.49 13.07
N GLY A 106 -12.36 -4.50 13.92
CA GLY A 106 -12.57 -5.89 13.55
C GLY A 106 -11.30 -6.68 13.31
N SER A 107 -10.16 -6.19 13.80
CA SER A 107 -8.85 -6.78 13.58
C SER A 107 -7.92 -6.55 14.77
N PHE A 108 -6.99 -7.48 14.99
CA PHE A 108 -5.79 -7.21 15.79
C PHE A 108 -4.90 -6.21 15.07
N LEU A 109 -4.37 -5.23 15.83
CA LEU A 109 -3.55 -4.12 15.33
C LEU A 109 -2.15 -4.18 15.95
N SER A 110 -1.12 -4.29 15.12
CA SER A 110 0.28 -4.46 15.59
C SER A 110 0.73 -3.30 16.48
N GLU A 111 0.44 -2.06 16.08
CA GLU A 111 0.72 -0.84 16.84
C GLU A 111 0.03 -0.78 18.21
N LYS A 112 -1.09 -1.48 18.38
CA LYS A 112 -1.83 -1.52 19.64
C LYS A 112 -1.36 -2.67 20.51
N VAL A 113 -1.17 -3.87 19.95
CA VAL A 113 -0.68 -5.01 20.73
C VAL A 113 0.75 -4.77 21.21
N GLY A 114 1.61 -4.19 20.36
CA GLY A 114 3.01 -3.88 20.71
C GLY A 114 3.13 -3.00 21.96
N LYS A 115 2.41 -1.88 22.02
CA LYS A 115 2.42 -0.96 23.17
C LYS A 115 1.90 -1.57 24.47
N TYR A 116 1.14 -2.67 24.36
CA TYR A 116 0.46 -3.32 25.48
C TYR A 116 1.01 -4.72 25.78
N ILE A 117 2.18 -5.11 25.26
CA ILE A 117 2.84 -6.40 25.54
C ILE A 117 2.92 -6.66 27.06
N GLY A 118 3.47 -5.69 27.80
CA GLY A 118 3.59 -5.79 29.27
C GLY A 118 2.23 -5.95 29.96
N PRO A 119 1.28 -5.02 29.77
CA PRO A 119 -0.09 -5.14 30.31
C PRO A 119 -0.79 -6.47 29.99
N ILE A 120 -0.71 -6.97 28.75
CA ILE A 120 -1.35 -8.24 28.35
C ILE A 120 -0.72 -9.41 29.13
N GLY A 121 0.62 -9.47 29.20
CA GLY A 121 1.32 -10.48 30.00
C GLY A 121 0.98 -10.40 31.49
N THR A 122 0.85 -9.19 32.03
CA THR A 122 0.42 -8.99 33.43
C THR A 122 -1.00 -9.51 33.68
N VAL A 123 -1.95 -9.28 32.75
CA VAL A 123 -3.30 -9.84 32.88
C VAL A 123 -3.27 -11.37 32.93
N ALA A 124 -2.43 -12.01 32.11
CA ALA A 124 -2.26 -13.46 32.15
C ALA A 124 -1.66 -13.94 33.48
N GLY A 125 -0.69 -13.20 34.04
CA GLY A 125 -0.15 -13.45 35.38
C GLY A 125 -1.22 -13.32 36.47
N VAL A 126 -2.09 -12.31 36.40
CA VAL A 126 -3.23 -12.16 37.34
C VAL A 126 -4.16 -13.38 37.27
N VAL A 127 -4.44 -13.92 36.08
CA VAL A 127 -5.25 -15.14 35.93
C VAL A 127 -4.57 -16.32 36.61
N LYS A 128 -3.25 -16.49 36.41
CA LYS A 128 -2.45 -17.51 37.08
C LYS A 128 -2.55 -17.41 38.60
N ASP A 129 -2.37 -16.22 39.15
CA ASP A 129 -2.41 -15.98 40.58
C ASP A 129 -3.80 -16.25 41.18
N ILE A 130 -4.86 -15.95 40.41
CA ILE A 130 -6.23 -16.30 40.78
C ILE A 130 -6.41 -17.82 40.87
N VAL A 131 -5.91 -18.55 39.87
CA VAL A 131 -5.99 -20.01 39.82
C VAL A 131 -5.24 -20.67 40.97
N GLU A 132 -4.04 -20.17 41.30
CA GLU A 132 -3.14 -20.81 42.27
C GLU A 132 -3.48 -20.47 43.73
N TYR A 133 -3.99 -19.27 44.03
CA TYR A 133 -4.02 -18.75 45.41
C TYR A 133 -5.32 -18.05 45.86
N PHE A 134 -6.32 -17.89 44.99
CA PHE A 134 -7.48 -17.06 45.32
C PHE A 134 -8.59 -17.82 46.04
N GLU A 135 -8.96 -17.32 47.23
CA GLU A 135 -10.19 -17.70 47.93
C GLU A 135 -11.29 -16.66 47.61
N PRO A 136 -12.38 -17.04 46.94
CA PRO A 136 -13.34 -16.06 46.41
C PRO A 136 -14.07 -15.29 47.53
N LYS A 137 -13.96 -13.95 47.49
CA LYS A 137 -14.95 -13.05 48.09
C LYS A 137 -16.11 -12.84 47.10
N LYS A 138 -17.32 -12.59 47.62
CA LYS A 138 -18.57 -12.71 46.86
C LYS A 138 -18.80 -11.63 45.77
N ASP A 139 -17.98 -10.59 45.70
CA ASP A 139 -17.98 -9.58 44.63
C ASP A 139 -16.56 -9.00 44.48
N ASP A 140 -15.87 -9.35 43.39
CA ASP A 140 -14.51 -8.85 43.10
C ASP A 140 -14.49 -8.06 41.78
N PRO A 141 -14.07 -6.78 41.79
CA PRO A 141 -14.01 -5.95 40.59
C PRO A 141 -13.12 -6.50 39.47
N VAL A 142 -12.01 -7.17 39.80
CA VAL A 142 -11.12 -7.75 38.79
C VAL A 142 -11.76 -8.94 38.09
N LEU A 143 -12.51 -9.77 38.82
CA LEU A 143 -13.25 -10.87 38.20
C LEU A 143 -14.33 -10.35 37.24
N THR A 144 -14.92 -9.19 37.54
CA THR A 144 -15.89 -8.52 36.66
C THR A 144 -15.23 -8.00 35.38
N GLU A 145 -14.09 -7.32 35.50
CA GLU A 145 -13.34 -6.80 34.35
C GLU A 145 -12.73 -7.90 33.48
N LEU A 146 -12.28 -9.02 34.07
CA LEU A 146 -11.87 -10.21 33.30
C LEU A 146 -13.04 -10.80 32.48
N GLY A 147 -14.26 -10.76 33.03
CA GLY A 147 -15.47 -11.13 32.31
C GLY A 147 -15.76 -10.21 31.12
N GLU A 148 -15.58 -8.90 31.29
CA GLU A 148 -15.69 -7.94 30.20
C GLU A 148 -14.58 -8.15 29.16
N LEU A 149 -13.33 -8.41 29.58
CA LEU A 149 -12.23 -8.73 28.67
C LEU A 149 -12.56 -9.95 27.81
N LYS A 150 -13.03 -11.05 28.42
CA LYS A 150 -13.46 -12.25 27.70
C LYS A 150 -14.54 -11.92 26.66
N LYS A 151 -15.55 -11.12 27.04
CA LYS A 151 -16.61 -10.71 26.13
C LYS A 151 -16.08 -9.95 24.92
N GLN A 152 -15.16 -9.00 25.14
CA GLN A 152 -14.56 -8.23 24.05
C GLN A 152 -13.66 -9.09 23.16
N LEU A 153 -12.86 -9.99 23.74
CA LEU A 153 -12.05 -10.95 22.99
C LEU A 153 -12.91 -11.92 22.17
N THR A 154 -14.04 -12.38 22.73
CA THR A 154 -15.01 -13.21 22.00
C THR A 154 -15.59 -12.45 20.79
N ALA A 155 -15.96 -11.19 20.98
CA ALA A 155 -16.46 -10.34 19.89
C ALA A 155 -15.39 -10.08 18.82
N LEU A 156 -14.12 -9.94 19.22
CA LEU A 156 -12.99 -9.78 18.30
C LEU A 156 -12.78 -11.04 17.48
N SER A 157 -12.76 -12.22 18.12
CA SER A 157 -12.62 -13.53 17.45
C SER A 157 -13.72 -13.76 16.39
N GLN A 158 -14.96 -13.37 16.70
CA GLN A 158 -16.06 -13.43 15.73
C GLN A 158 -15.80 -12.56 14.48
N LYS A 159 -15.15 -11.39 14.64
CA LYS A 159 -14.78 -10.55 13.51
C LYS A 159 -13.56 -11.09 12.74
N MET A 160 -12.59 -11.67 13.44
CA MET A 160 -11.44 -12.36 12.83
C MET A 160 -11.86 -13.56 11.98
N THR A 161 -13.05 -14.12 12.20
CA THR A 161 -13.57 -15.20 11.35
C THR A 161 -13.62 -14.80 9.87
N ALA A 162 -13.95 -13.55 9.54
CA ALA A 162 -13.94 -13.07 8.16
C ALA A 162 -12.53 -13.08 7.55
N HIS A 163 -11.51 -12.70 8.32
CA HIS A 163 -10.10 -12.74 7.89
C HIS A 163 -9.65 -14.17 7.63
N PHE A 164 -10.05 -15.11 8.50
CA PHE A 164 -9.77 -16.53 8.30
C PHE A 164 -10.53 -17.12 7.11
N ASP A 165 -11.78 -16.73 6.88
CA ASP A 165 -12.54 -17.18 5.71
C ASP A 165 -11.89 -16.72 4.41
N ASP A 166 -11.38 -15.48 4.36
CA ASP A 166 -10.58 -14.98 3.24
C ASP A 166 -9.31 -15.83 3.04
N LEU A 167 -8.54 -16.12 4.11
CA LEU A 167 -7.34 -16.96 4.00
C LEU A 167 -7.66 -18.40 3.55
N LYS A 168 -8.75 -19.00 4.04
CA LYS A 168 -9.18 -20.35 3.63
C LYS A 168 -9.71 -20.40 2.21
N SER A 169 -10.18 -19.27 1.67
CA SER A 169 -10.60 -19.16 0.27
C SER A 169 -9.41 -19.19 -0.70
N PHE A 170 -8.19 -18.99 -0.22
CA PHE A 170 -6.99 -19.06 -1.02
C PHE A 170 -6.65 -20.51 -1.40
N VAL A 171 -7.00 -20.87 -2.63
CA VAL A 171 -6.98 -22.26 -3.11
C VAL A 171 -5.59 -22.89 -3.23
N VAL A 172 -4.52 -22.10 -3.41
CA VAL A 172 -3.18 -22.65 -3.70
C VAL A 172 -2.56 -23.33 -2.49
N GLU A 173 -2.86 -22.84 -1.29
CA GLU A 173 -2.31 -23.34 -0.02
C GLU A 173 -3.43 -23.57 0.99
N GLN A 174 -4.60 -24.02 0.50
CA GLN A 174 -5.81 -24.15 1.30
C GLN A 174 -5.59 -25.03 2.55
N ASP A 175 -4.87 -26.14 2.43
CA ASP A 175 -4.56 -27.04 3.55
C ASP A 175 -3.67 -26.39 4.62
N PHE A 176 -2.78 -25.49 4.22
CA PHE A 176 -1.96 -24.72 5.16
C PHE A 176 -2.85 -23.72 5.92
N TYR A 177 -3.60 -22.88 5.20
CA TYR A 177 -4.43 -21.85 5.83
C TYR A 177 -5.56 -22.44 6.68
N ASN A 178 -6.17 -23.56 6.27
CA ASN A 178 -7.12 -24.29 7.10
C ASN A 178 -6.50 -24.75 8.42
N ARG A 179 -5.32 -25.38 8.38
CA ARG A 179 -4.62 -25.84 9.58
C ARG A 179 -4.21 -24.67 10.46
N TYR A 180 -3.65 -23.62 9.89
CA TYR A 180 -3.29 -22.41 10.60
C TYR A 180 -4.50 -21.83 11.35
N THR A 181 -5.62 -21.63 10.65
CA THR A 181 -6.86 -21.12 11.25
C THR A 181 -7.34 -22.01 12.39
N ILE A 182 -7.44 -23.32 12.17
CA ILE A 182 -7.88 -24.25 13.21
C ILE A 182 -6.97 -24.18 14.44
N SER A 183 -5.64 -24.17 14.24
CA SER A 183 -4.67 -24.09 15.32
C SER A 183 -4.79 -22.79 16.14
N ILE A 184 -4.85 -21.63 15.48
CA ILE A 184 -4.99 -20.34 16.17
C ILE A 184 -6.36 -20.23 16.86
N SER A 185 -7.45 -20.56 16.18
CA SER A 185 -8.79 -20.49 16.77
C SER A 185 -8.94 -21.43 17.96
N THR A 186 -8.43 -22.66 17.87
CA THR A 186 -8.44 -23.59 19.00
C THR A 186 -7.65 -23.01 20.17
N LEU A 187 -6.42 -22.54 19.93
CA LEU A 187 -5.60 -21.96 20.99
C LEU A 187 -6.29 -20.74 21.65
N TYR A 188 -6.97 -19.91 20.84
CA TYR A 188 -7.72 -18.77 21.31
C TYR A 188 -8.91 -19.14 22.19
N GLU A 189 -9.68 -20.16 21.82
CA GLU A 189 -10.81 -20.65 22.62
C GLU A 189 -10.34 -21.14 24.00
N TYR A 190 -9.30 -21.96 24.06
CA TYR A 190 -8.74 -22.43 25.34
C TYR A 190 -8.17 -21.27 26.19
N MET A 191 -7.62 -20.22 25.56
CA MET A 191 -7.24 -18.99 26.26
C MET A 191 -8.46 -18.25 26.85
N LEU A 192 -9.61 -18.26 26.18
CA LEU A 192 -10.84 -17.68 26.74
C LEU A 192 -11.37 -18.49 27.94
N ASP A 193 -11.15 -19.80 27.94
CA ASP A 193 -11.55 -20.68 29.03
C ASP A 193 -10.72 -20.43 30.30
N THR A 194 -9.43 -20.09 30.18
CA THR A 194 -8.60 -19.69 31.34
C THR A 194 -9.10 -18.41 31.99
N LEU A 195 -9.61 -17.45 31.19
CA LEU A 195 -10.24 -16.22 31.70
C LEU A 195 -11.58 -16.47 32.39
N THR A 196 -12.30 -17.51 31.97
CA THR A 196 -13.67 -17.80 32.44
C THR A 196 -13.66 -18.71 33.66
N GLU A 197 -13.10 -19.90 33.49
CA GLU A 197 -13.15 -20.97 34.47
C GLU A 197 -12.16 -20.71 35.59
N ARG A 198 -10.97 -20.18 35.25
CA ARG A 198 -9.89 -19.88 36.19
C ARG A 198 -9.61 -21.07 37.11
N THR A 199 -9.46 -22.25 36.52
CA THR A 199 -9.12 -23.49 37.23
C THR A 199 -7.76 -24.00 36.79
N ASN A 200 -7.13 -24.85 37.61
CA ASN A 200 -5.91 -25.56 37.20
C ASN A 200 -6.16 -26.43 35.97
N GLU A 201 -7.38 -26.95 35.80
CA GLU A 201 -7.75 -27.78 34.67
C GLU A 201 -7.78 -26.97 33.36
N SER A 202 -8.37 -25.78 33.36
CA SER A 202 -8.40 -24.92 32.16
C SER A 202 -7.01 -24.43 31.76
N VAL A 203 -6.15 -24.11 32.74
CA VAL A 203 -4.74 -23.76 32.49
C VAL A 203 -3.97 -24.93 31.88
N LYS A 204 -4.12 -26.16 32.40
CA LYS A 204 -3.47 -27.35 31.83
C LYS A 204 -3.93 -27.65 30.41
N LEU A 205 -5.24 -27.57 30.15
CA LEU A 205 -5.77 -27.79 28.81
C LEU A 205 -5.24 -26.75 27.82
N PHE A 206 -5.17 -25.48 28.22
CA PHE A 206 -4.52 -24.44 27.41
C PHE A 206 -3.04 -24.74 27.16
N GLU A 207 -2.28 -25.16 28.19
CA GLU A 207 -0.88 -25.56 28.05
C GLU A 207 -0.68 -26.73 27.07
N GLU A 208 -1.53 -27.75 27.12
CA GLU A 208 -1.50 -28.89 26.20
C GLU A 208 -1.77 -28.47 24.75
N VAL A 209 -2.73 -27.57 24.53
CA VAL A 209 -3.07 -27.04 23.21
C VAL A 209 -1.98 -26.12 22.69
N TYR A 210 -1.41 -25.26 23.54
CA TYR A 210 -0.26 -24.40 23.24
C TYR A 210 0.95 -25.24 22.81
N GLY A 211 1.25 -26.31 23.53
CA GLY A 211 2.37 -27.21 23.21
C GLY A 211 2.27 -27.84 21.81
N LYS A 212 1.05 -28.07 21.32
CA LYS A 212 0.77 -28.60 19.97
C LYS A 212 0.72 -27.53 18.89
N ASN A 213 0.34 -26.30 19.25
CA ASN A 213 0.03 -25.21 18.33
C ASN A 213 0.80 -23.94 18.69
N LYS A 214 2.13 -24.02 18.81
CA LYS A 214 2.94 -22.87 19.24
C LYS A 214 2.76 -21.70 18.25
N PRO A 215 2.26 -20.53 18.68
CA PRO A 215 2.10 -19.36 17.82
C PRO A 215 3.38 -19.01 17.04
N GLN A 216 4.54 -19.14 17.69
CA GLN A 216 5.84 -18.93 17.05
C GLN A 216 6.03 -19.79 15.78
N GLN A 217 5.75 -21.09 15.85
CA GLN A 217 5.91 -21.99 14.71
C GLN A 217 4.92 -21.66 13.59
N LEU A 218 3.68 -21.35 13.95
CA LEU A 218 2.65 -20.97 12.99
C LEU A 218 3.05 -19.69 12.22
N VAL A 219 3.62 -18.70 12.92
CA VAL A 219 4.14 -17.47 12.30
C VAL A 219 5.31 -17.77 11.37
N TYR A 220 6.22 -18.66 11.76
CA TYR A 220 7.36 -19.04 10.91
C TYR A 220 6.87 -19.69 9.61
N ASP A 221 5.97 -20.66 9.72
CA ASP A 221 5.41 -21.35 8.55
C ASP A 221 4.65 -20.36 7.64
N MET A 222 3.91 -19.40 8.23
CA MET A 222 3.24 -18.34 7.50
C MET A 222 4.23 -17.49 6.70
N LEU A 223 5.31 -17.01 7.32
CA LEU A 223 6.31 -16.17 6.65
C LEU A 223 6.98 -16.91 5.49
N ILE A 224 7.33 -18.19 5.67
CA ILE A 224 7.89 -19.03 4.60
C ILE A 224 6.92 -19.09 3.40
N LYS A 225 5.61 -19.23 3.65
CA LYS A 225 4.60 -19.22 2.59
C LYS A 225 4.48 -17.86 1.90
N LEU A 226 4.56 -16.76 2.64
CA LEU A 226 4.47 -15.41 2.09
C LEU A 226 5.67 -15.02 1.21
N GLU A 227 6.85 -15.57 1.47
CA GLU A 227 8.03 -15.35 0.63
C GLU A 227 7.93 -16.07 -0.73
N LEU A 228 7.19 -17.18 -0.79
CA LEU A 228 6.92 -17.91 -2.02
C LEU A 228 5.78 -17.25 -2.80
N GLU A 229 6.08 -16.70 -3.99
CA GLU A 229 5.13 -15.92 -4.79
C GLU A 229 3.79 -16.64 -5.04
N ALA A 230 3.82 -17.93 -5.37
CA ALA A 230 2.61 -18.72 -5.64
C ALA A 230 1.75 -18.97 -4.39
N ALA A 231 2.36 -18.96 -3.20
CA ALA A 231 1.72 -19.20 -1.91
C ALA A 231 1.35 -17.88 -1.18
N ASN A 232 1.66 -16.73 -1.78
CA ASN A 232 1.37 -15.43 -1.21
C ASN A 232 -0.03 -14.93 -1.65
N PRO A 233 -1.00 -14.85 -0.73
CA PRO A 233 -2.38 -14.50 -1.09
C PRO A 233 -2.51 -13.02 -1.51
N LEU A 234 -1.67 -12.12 -0.98
CA LEU A 234 -1.65 -10.72 -1.42
C LEU A 234 -1.22 -10.65 -2.90
N LYS A 235 -0.08 -11.25 -3.25
CA LYS A 235 0.41 -11.22 -4.63
C LYS A 235 -0.55 -11.92 -5.59
N TRP A 236 -1.15 -13.02 -5.16
CA TRP A 236 -2.14 -13.73 -5.95
C TRP A 236 -3.39 -12.89 -6.19
N ALA A 237 -3.92 -12.22 -5.16
CA ALA A 237 -5.09 -11.37 -5.29
C ALA A 237 -4.82 -10.14 -6.17
N MET A 238 -3.64 -9.54 -6.01
CA MET A 238 -3.19 -8.46 -6.90
C MET A 238 -3.08 -8.93 -8.36
N LYS A 239 -2.69 -10.18 -8.62
CA LYS A 239 -2.68 -10.75 -9.97
C LYS A 239 -4.08 -11.01 -10.54
N GLY A 240 -5.05 -11.34 -9.67
CA GLY A 240 -6.45 -11.55 -10.04
C GLY A 240 -7.24 -10.26 -10.21
N ASP A 241 -6.84 -9.18 -9.55
CA ASP A 241 -7.40 -7.84 -9.72
C ASP A 241 -6.80 -7.17 -10.97
N ASN A 242 -7.62 -7.06 -12.02
CA ASN A 242 -7.21 -6.45 -13.29
C ASN A 242 -6.59 -5.06 -13.13
N LEU A 243 -7.05 -4.26 -12.15
CA LEU A 243 -6.56 -2.91 -11.92
C LEU A 243 -5.49 -2.83 -10.84
N GLN A 244 -5.19 -3.93 -10.15
CA GLN A 244 -4.22 -3.96 -9.04
C GLN A 244 -4.50 -2.85 -8.02
N SER A 245 -5.72 -2.83 -7.50
CA SER A 245 -6.23 -1.69 -6.74
C SER A 245 -5.60 -1.55 -5.35
N LYS A 246 -5.61 -0.31 -4.84
CA LYS A 246 -5.24 0.04 -3.46
C LYS A 246 -6.07 -0.73 -2.45
N GLU A 247 -7.33 -0.98 -2.76
CA GLU A 247 -8.26 -1.73 -1.91
C GLU A 247 -7.80 -3.18 -1.77
N THR A 248 -7.52 -3.86 -2.89
CA THR A 248 -7.00 -5.24 -2.88
C THR A 248 -5.70 -5.36 -2.11
N PHE A 249 -4.73 -4.45 -2.37
CA PHE A 249 -3.45 -4.45 -1.67
C PHE A 249 -3.64 -4.28 -0.15
N ASN A 250 -4.39 -3.26 0.27
CA ASN A 250 -4.60 -2.95 1.68
C ASN A 250 -5.43 -4.01 2.39
N LYS A 251 -6.44 -4.60 1.75
CA LYS A 251 -7.23 -5.70 2.32
C LYS A 251 -6.31 -6.84 2.75
N TRP A 252 -5.51 -7.36 1.82
CA TRP A 252 -4.66 -8.52 2.10
C TRP A 252 -3.51 -8.20 3.05
N LYS A 253 -2.90 -7.01 2.93
CA LYS A 253 -1.91 -6.52 3.89
C LYS A 253 -2.48 -6.54 5.31
N ASN A 254 -3.68 -5.99 5.49
CA ASN A 254 -4.31 -5.88 6.81
C ASN A 254 -4.74 -7.25 7.35
N ILE A 255 -5.19 -8.17 6.50
CA ILE A 255 -5.53 -9.54 6.91
C ILE A 255 -4.30 -10.26 7.47
N LEU A 256 -3.20 -10.24 6.71
CA LEU A 256 -1.96 -10.92 7.11
C LEU A 256 -1.35 -10.30 8.37
N GLU A 257 -1.29 -8.97 8.45
CA GLU A 257 -0.81 -8.26 9.64
C GLU A 257 -1.63 -8.62 10.88
N SER A 258 -2.96 -8.67 10.73
CA SER A 258 -3.85 -8.97 11.85
C SER A 258 -3.66 -10.38 12.38
N VAL A 259 -3.52 -11.36 11.50
CA VAL A 259 -3.34 -12.76 11.86
C VAL A 259 -1.97 -13.04 12.51
N LEU A 260 -0.92 -12.35 12.07
CA LEU A 260 0.39 -12.38 12.75
C LEU A 260 0.32 -11.72 14.13
N THR A 261 -0.45 -10.63 14.25
CA THR A 261 -0.63 -9.92 15.52
C THR A 261 -1.47 -10.72 16.51
N GLU A 262 -2.46 -11.49 16.06
CA GLU A 262 -3.21 -12.42 16.92
C GLU A 262 -2.30 -13.51 17.50
N ALA A 263 -1.39 -14.07 16.69
CA ALA A 263 -0.38 -15.02 17.17
C ALA A 263 0.55 -14.39 18.22
N LEU A 264 0.97 -13.14 18.02
CA LEU A 264 1.74 -12.39 19.02
C LEU A 264 0.94 -12.24 20.34
N PHE A 265 -0.34 -11.87 20.26
CA PHE A 265 -1.20 -11.72 21.43
C PHE A 265 -1.28 -13.03 22.25
N LEU A 266 -1.48 -14.16 21.56
CA LEU A 266 -1.53 -15.50 22.18
C LEU A 266 -0.20 -15.89 22.83
N GLU A 267 0.94 -15.60 22.17
CA GLU A 267 2.27 -15.89 22.72
C GLU A 267 2.58 -15.06 23.97
N ILE A 268 2.19 -13.79 23.99
CA ILE A 268 2.34 -12.91 25.16
C ILE A 268 1.50 -13.43 26.32
N TYR A 269 0.24 -13.79 26.05
CA TYR A 269 -0.65 -14.34 27.07
C TYR A 269 -0.10 -15.66 27.63
N ALA A 270 0.33 -16.58 26.77
CA ALA A 270 0.95 -17.83 27.18
C ALA A 270 2.20 -17.60 28.03
N SER A 271 3.04 -16.63 27.67
CA SER A 271 4.24 -16.30 28.44
C SER A 271 3.93 -15.74 29.84
N GLY A 272 2.83 -15.00 29.99
CA GLY A 272 2.41 -14.52 31.31
C GLY A 272 1.73 -15.60 32.17
N LEU A 273 1.01 -16.54 31.56
CA LEU A 273 0.26 -17.59 32.27
C LEU A 273 1.13 -18.80 32.64
N LEU A 274 1.97 -19.26 31.71
CA LEU A 274 2.67 -20.56 31.79
C LEU A 274 4.13 -20.38 32.23
N GLN A 275 4.52 -21.04 33.32
CA GLN A 275 5.85 -20.90 33.92
C GLN A 275 7.00 -21.32 32.98
N GLY A 276 6.74 -22.23 32.04
CA GLY A 276 7.72 -22.72 31.06
C GLY A 276 7.86 -21.86 29.80
N VAL A 277 6.99 -20.86 29.61
CA VAL A 277 6.94 -20.03 28.40
C VAL A 277 7.60 -18.68 28.69
N GLY A 278 8.89 -18.56 28.35
CA GLY A 278 9.62 -17.30 28.48
C GLY A 278 9.34 -16.31 27.34
N SER A 279 10.03 -15.16 27.36
CA SER A 279 9.91 -14.11 26.34
C SER A 279 10.53 -14.45 24.98
N HIS A 280 11.14 -15.64 24.83
CA HIS A 280 11.80 -16.04 23.59
C HIS A 280 10.83 -16.06 22.40
N GLY A 281 9.68 -16.73 22.53
CA GLY A 281 8.69 -16.82 21.46
C GLY A 281 8.14 -15.46 21.07
N VAL A 282 7.87 -14.59 22.05
CA VAL A 282 7.43 -13.19 21.82
C VAL A 282 8.45 -12.44 20.97
N ASN A 283 9.73 -12.48 21.32
CA ASN A 283 10.80 -11.79 20.58
C ASN A 283 10.95 -12.35 19.15
N ARG A 284 10.78 -13.67 18.97
CA ARG A 284 10.82 -14.30 17.65
C ARG A 284 9.64 -13.88 16.78
N ILE A 285 8.43 -13.80 17.32
CA ILE A 285 7.27 -13.32 16.56
C ILE A 285 7.43 -11.84 16.20
N LEU A 286 7.93 -11.00 17.12
CA LEU A 286 8.19 -9.58 16.85
C LEU A 286 9.22 -9.39 15.71
N GLU A 287 10.27 -10.19 15.69
CA GLU A 287 11.23 -10.21 14.58
C GLU A 287 10.54 -10.58 13.26
N LYS A 288 9.71 -11.62 13.23
CA LYS A 288 8.96 -12.01 12.02
C LYS A 288 7.91 -10.99 11.58
N ILE A 289 7.31 -10.23 12.50
CA ILE A 289 6.45 -9.10 12.16
C ILE A 289 7.26 -7.99 11.47
N ALA A 290 8.46 -7.69 11.95
CA ALA A 290 9.34 -6.74 11.27
C ALA A 290 9.81 -7.26 9.90
N ARG A 291 10.10 -8.57 9.77
CA ARG A 291 10.37 -9.19 8.46
C ARG A 291 9.16 -9.07 7.52
N TYR A 292 7.95 -9.27 8.03
CA TYR A 292 6.72 -9.06 7.25
C TYR A 292 6.58 -7.60 6.80
N ASP A 293 6.86 -6.62 7.67
CA ASP A 293 6.82 -5.19 7.31
C ASP A 293 7.81 -4.87 6.15
N GLU A 294 9.00 -5.47 6.13
CA GLU A 294 9.94 -5.38 5.00
C GLU A 294 9.38 -5.96 3.71
N LEU A 295 8.76 -7.14 3.78
CA LEU A 295 8.13 -7.77 2.62
C LEU A 295 7.01 -6.89 2.07
N VAL A 296 6.18 -6.29 2.93
CA VAL A 296 5.14 -5.35 2.53
C VAL A 296 5.73 -4.12 1.85
N LYS A 297 6.83 -3.55 2.36
CA LYS A 297 7.53 -2.42 1.72
C LYS A 297 8.00 -2.80 0.31
N GLN A 298 8.59 -3.98 0.15
CA GLN A 298 9.03 -4.49 -1.15
C GLN A 298 7.86 -4.70 -2.12
N TRP A 299 6.75 -5.30 -1.66
CA TRP A 299 5.57 -5.50 -2.49
C TRP A 299 4.92 -4.16 -2.86
N ASN A 300 4.84 -3.23 -1.91
CA ASN A 300 4.31 -1.89 -2.14
C ASN A 300 5.11 -1.18 -3.23
N GLU A 301 6.44 -1.18 -3.14
CA GLU A 301 7.31 -0.56 -4.14
C GLU A 301 7.17 -1.24 -5.51
N HIS A 302 7.09 -2.57 -5.55
CA HIS A 302 6.84 -3.32 -6.79
C HIS A 302 5.58 -2.82 -7.49
N TYR A 303 4.43 -2.84 -6.81
CA TYR A 303 3.17 -2.44 -7.45
C TYR A 303 3.09 -0.92 -7.75
N LEU A 304 3.74 -0.09 -6.94
CA LEU A 304 3.79 1.35 -7.20
C LEU A 304 4.57 1.71 -8.48
N THR A 305 5.58 0.92 -8.83
CA THR A 305 6.52 1.24 -9.92
C THR A 305 6.41 0.36 -11.16
N THR A 306 5.79 -0.81 -11.05
CA THR A 306 5.58 -1.74 -12.17
C THR A 306 4.25 -1.49 -12.87
N GLU A 307 4.22 -1.86 -14.16
CA GLU A 307 3.10 -1.61 -15.04
C GLU A 307 2.21 -2.84 -15.28
N ASP A 308 2.16 -3.77 -14.33
CA ASP A 308 1.49 -5.06 -14.48
C ASP A 308 -0.02 -4.93 -14.77
N PHE A 309 -0.68 -3.88 -14.26
CA PHE A 309 -2.08 -3.53 -14.56
C PHE A 309 -2.30 -3.04 -16.01
N TRP A 310 -1.24 -2.67 -16.72
CA TRP A 310 -1.29 -2.04 -18.04
C TRP A 310 -0.79 -2.96 -19.17
N PRO A 311 -1.38 -2.92 -20.38
CA PRO A 311 -2.57 -2.13 -20.75
C PRO A 311 -3.87 -2.84 -20.37
N LYS A 312 -3.82 -4.16 -20.15
CA LYS A 312 -4.98 -5.05 -20.16
C LYS A 312 -6.05 -4.69 -19.11
N GLY A 313 -5.63 -4.29 -17.92
CA GLY A 313 -6.54 -3.87 -16.85
C GLY A 313 -7.31 -2.62 -17.20
N VAL A 314 -6.61 -1.58 -17.64
CA VAL A 314 -7.22 -0.30 -18.04
C VAL A 314 -8.02 -0.44 -19.34
N GLU A 315 -7.60 -1.28 -20.28
CA GLU A 315 -8.39 -1.58 -21.49
C GLU A 315 -9.72 -2.22 -21.12
N THR A 316 -9.73 -3.15 -20.15
CA THR A 316 -10.96 -3.78 -19.65
C THR A 316 -11.89 -2.72 -19.05
N LEU A 317 -11.38 -1.86 -18.17
CA LEU A 317 -12.13 -0.74 -17.60
C LEU A 317 -12.70 0.19 -18.69
N VAL A 318 -11.90 0.58 -19.68
CA VAL A 318 -12.33 1.44 -20.79
C VAL A 318 -13.46 0.77 -21.59
N ASN A 319 -13.33 -0.53 -21.86
CA ASN A 319 -14.35 -1.27 -22.60
C ASN A 319 -15.67 -1.35 -21.81
N GLU A 320 -15.61 -1.65 -20.51
CA GLU A 320 -16.78 -1.69 -19.63
C GLU A 320 -17.50 -0.33 -19.58
N VAL A 321 -16.75 0.78 -19.44
CA VAL A 321 -17.32 2.14 -19.45
C VAL A 321 -17.95 2.47 -20.79
N HIS A 322 -17.32 2.06 -21.90
CA HIS A 322 -17.83 2.34 -23.23
C HIS A 322 -19.15 1.58 -23.48
N GLU A 323 -19.17 0.28 -23.14
CA GLU A 323 -20.31 -0.63 -23.39
C GLU A 323 -21.48 -0.43 -22.41
N ASN A 324 -21.25 0.25 -21.29
CA ASN A 324 -22.30 0.54 -20.32
C ASN A 324 -23.34 1.53 -20.88
N ARG A 325 -24.51 1.00 -21.23
CA ARG A 325 -25.66 1.73 -21.80
C ARG A 325 -26.33 2.71 -20.81
N ASN A 326 -26.07 2.56 -19.51
CA ASN A 326 -26.58 3.50 -18.51
C ASN A 326 -25.76 4.80 -18.45
N LEU A 327 -24.56 4.82 -19.04
CA LEU A 327 -23.70 6.00 -19.11
C LEU A 327 -23.92 6.71 -20.45
N THR A 328 -24.85 7.67 -20.48
CA THR A 328 -25.31 8.34 -21.70
C THR A 328 -24.59 9.65 -22.03
N SER A 329 -23.85 10.23 -21.08
CA SER A 329 -23.12 11.48 -21.31
C SER A 329 -21.60 11.28 -21.18
N LYS A 330 -20.83 12.21 -21.79
CA LYS A 330 -19.37 12.27 -21.63
C LYS A 330 -18.95 12.43 -20.16
N ASP A 331 -19.76 13.14 -19.38
CA ASP A 331 -19.47 13.46 -17.99
C ASP A 331 -19.70 12.24 -17.10
N ASP A 332 -20.76 11.45 -17.33
CA ASP A 332 -20.98 10.19 -16.60
C ASP A 332 -19.87 9.18 -16.89
N LYS A 333 -19.45 9.07 -18.15
CA LYS A 333 -18.40 8.14 -18.57
C LYS A 333 -17.05 8.50 -17.97
N ILE A 334 -16.65 9.79 -17.98
CA ILE A 334 -15.36 10.18 -17.39
C ILE A 334 -15.36 9.96 -15.87
N GLU A 335 -16.47 10.16 -15.17
CA GLU A 335 -16.55 9.96 -13.72
C GLU A 335 -16.34 8.49 -13.33
N VAL A 336 -17.01 7.56 -14.01
CA VAL A 336 -16.85 6.13 -13.74
C VAL A 336 -15.45 5.65 -14.13
N LEU A 337 -14.96 6.09 -15.30
CA LEU A 337 -13.60 5.78 -15.75
C LEU A 337 -12.55 6.27 -14.75
N TRP A 338 -12.70 7.50 -14.27
CA TRP A 338 -11.73 8.12 -13.38
C TRP A 338 -11.69 7.44 -12.02
N LYS A 339 -12.84 7.04 -11.45
CA LYS A 339 -12.88 6.23 -10.22
C LYS A 339 -12.10 4.93 -10.34
N GLY A 340 -12.19 4.26 -11.50
CA GLY A 340 -11.41 3.06 -11.78
C GLY A 340 -9.91 3.34 -11.91
N ILE A 341 -9.52 4.46 -12.52
CA ILE A 341 -8.11 4.86 -12.62
C ILE A 341 -7.54 5.25 -11.25
N GLU A 342 -8.29 5.99 -10.43
CA GLU A 342 -7.85 6.42 -9.09
C GLU A 342 -7.68 5.26 -8.10
N SER A 343 -8.38 4.15 -8.32
CA SER A 343 -8.28 2.97 -7.46
C SER A 343 -6.98 2.20 -7.66
N ILE A 344 -6.29 2.34 -8.80
CA ILE A 344 -5.04 1.65 -9.13
C ILE A 344 -3.96 1.99 -8.09
N HIS A 345 -3.26 0.98 -7.57
CA HIS A 345 -2.16 1.14 -6.62
C HIS A 345 -0.85 1.47 -7.34
N THR A 346 -0.69 2.72 -7.80
CA THR A 346 0.46 3.11 -8.62
C THR A 346 0.95 4.55 -8.44
N ASN A 347 2.24 4.77 -8.76
CA ASN A 347 2.85 6.09 -8.91
C ASN A 347 2.71 6.69 -10.33
N PHE A 348 2.25 5.90 -11.32
CA PHE A 348 1.98 6.44 -12.66
C PHE A 348 0.95 7.56 -12.62
N LYS A 349 1.10 8.55 -13.51
CA LYS A 349 0.15 9.66 -13.66
C LYS A 349 -0.68 9.45 -14.92
N PHE A 350 -1.94 9.85 -14.86
CA PHE A 350 -2.88 9.60 -15.92
C PHE A 350 -3.56 10.89 -16.39
N TYR A 351 -3.93 10.89 -17.67
CA TYR A 351 -4.87 11.85 -18.24
C TYR A 351 -5.95 11.07 -18.98
N ALA A 352 -7.21 11.27 -18.61
CA ALA A 352 -8.36 10.65 -19.23
C ALA A 352 -9.24 11.70 -19.90
N ALA A 353 -9.70 11.42 -21.12
CA ALA A 353 -10.62 12.27 -21.87
C ALA A 353 -11.74 11.45 -22.50
N VAL A 354 -12.95 12.00 -22.46
CA VAL A 354 -14.14 11.48 -23.15
C VAL A 354 -14.79 12.60 -23.93
N PHE A 355 -15.05 12.37 -25.21
CA PHE A 355 -15.70 13.35 -26.09
C PHE A 355 -16.57 12.66 -27.15
N PRO A 356 -17.58 13.35 -27.72
CA PRO A 356 -18.43 12.76 -28.76
C PRO A 356 -17.62 12.36 -30.01
N ARG A 357 -17.96 11.19 -30.57
CA ARG A 357 -17.28 10.63 -31.75
C ARG A 357 -17.42 11.50 -33.00
N ASP A 358 -18.49 12.27 -33.09
CA ASP A 358 -18.88 13.02 -34.30
C ASP A 358 -17.93 14.18 -34.62
N HIS A 359 -17.01 14.50 -33.70
CA HIS A 359 -16.00 15.54 -33.87
C HIS A 359 -14.77 15.04 -34.63
N ILE A 360 -14.03 15.98 -35.21
CA ILE A 360 -12.77 15.69 -35.89
C ILE A 360 -11.68 15.62 -34.82
N TRP A 361 -10.98 14.49 -34.75
CA TRP A 361 -9.89 14.28 -33.81
C TRP A 361 -8.81 13.40 -34.43
N HIS A 362 -7.61 13.49 -33.89
CA HIS A 362 -6.50 12.64 -34.30
C HIS A 362 -5.55 12.44 -33.12
N HIS A 363 -4.84 11.32 -33.09
CA HIS A 363 -3.83 11.08 -32.07
C HIS A 363 -2.59 10.41 -32.65
N TYR A 364 -1.46 10.62 -32.00
CA TYR A 364 -0.21 9.94 -32.28
C TYR A 364 0.37 9.38 -30.98
N LYS A 365 0.80 8.12 -31.03
CA LYS A 365 1.54 7.48 -29.95
C LYS A 365 3.00 7.34 -30.40
N HIS A 366 3.93 7.90 -29.64
CA HIS A 366 5.35 7.66 -29.88
C HIS A 366 5.73 6.21 -29.58
N TYR A 367 5.04 5.58 -28.61
CA TYR A 367 5.09 4.14 -28.34
C TYR A 367 3.67 3.62 -28.11
N GLU A 368 3.36 2.41 -28.61
CA GLU A 368 2.03 1.80 -28.50
C GLU A 368 1.46 1.77 -27.07
N SER A 369 2.32 1.57 -26.07
CA SER A 369 1.94 1.47 -24.66
C SER A 369 1.70 2.81 -23.95
N GLN A 370 1.76 3.97 -24.63
CA GLN A 370 1.56 5.28 -24.00
C GLN A 370 0.10 5.60 -23.67
N ALA A 371 -0.83 5.11 -24.50
CA ALA A 371 -2.24 5.45 -24.36
C ALA A 371 -3.14 4.33 -24.85
N ILE A 372 -4.30 4.20 -24.20
CA ILE A 372 -5.43 3.41 -24.63
C ILE A 372 -6.43 4.35 -25.29
N VAL A 373 -6.89 3.98 -26.48
CA VAL A 373 -7.85 4.78 -27.27
C VAL A 373 -8.96 3.85 -27.72
N SER A 374 -10.20 4.19 -27.37
CA SER A 374 -11.40 3.46 -27.73
C SER A 374 -12.36 4.39 -28.47
N ASP A 375 -12.51 4.18 -29.78
CA ASP A 375 -13.44 4.90 -30.66
C ASP A 375 -14.58 3.96 -31.04
N ARG A 376 -15.78 4.19 -30.49
CA ARG A 376 -16.98 3.39 -30.77
C ARG A 376 -18.21 4.30 -30.78
N GLU A 377 -19.39 3.73 -31.03
CA GLU A 377 -20.62 4.49 -31.19
C GLU A 377 -20.86 5.48 -30.03
N GLY A 378 -21.10 6.75 -30.39
CA GLY A 378 -21.36 7.85 -29.45
C GLY A 378 -20.10 8.57 -28.98
N PHE A 379 -19.05 7.87 -28.54
CA PHE A 379 -17.94 8.50 -27.82
C PHE A 379 -16.56 7.98 -28.24
N VAL A 380 -15.56 8.82 -28.00
CA VAL A 380 -14.15 8.46 -28.00
C VAL A 380 -13.64 8.59 -26.57
N ILE A 381 -12.97 7.55 -26.09
CA ILE A 381 -12.35 7.49 -24.77
C ILE A 381 -10.84 7.37 -24.97
N VAL A 382 -10.08 8.27 -24.35
CA VAL A 382 -8.62 8.27 -24.37
C VAL A 382 -8.12 8.21 -22.93
N VAL A 383 -7.24 7.26 -22.63
CA VAL A 383 -6.50 7.20 -21.37
C VAL A 383 -5.01 7.20 -21.69
N TYR A 384 -4.36 8.31 -21.37
CA TYR A 384 -2.91 8.45 -21.43
C TYR A 384 -2.30 8.16 -20.05
N ARG A 385 -1.12 7.54 -20.04
CA ARG A 385 -0.35 7.23 -18.84
C ARG A 385 1.10 7.70 -19.01
N SER A 386 1.63 8.41 -18.02
CA SER A 386 3.03 8.82 -17.98
C SER A 386 3.99 7.62 -17.81
N LYS A 387 5.26 7.79 -18.14
CA LYS A 387 6.33 6.84 -17.73
C LYS A 387 7.01 7.34 -16.45
N VAL A 388 7.34 6.41 -15.54
CA VAL A 388 7.87 6.69 -14.19
C VAL A 388 9.42 6.70 -14.11
N LYS A 389 10.16 6.36 -15.16
CA LYS A 389 11.63 6.27 -15.00
C LYS A 389 12.29 7.65 -14.93
N GLU A 390 12.64 8.11 -13.73
CA GLU A 390 13.66 9.15 -13.53
C GLU A 390 15.05 8.66 -13.97
N PRO A 391 15.96 9.58 -14.39
CA PRO A 391 15.77 11.02 -14.51
C PRO A 391 15.74 11.40 -16.00
N TYR A 392 14.56 11.55 -16.62
CA TYR A 392 14.52 12.06 -18.00
C TYR A 392 14.66 13.59 -18.04
N VAL A 393 15.54 14.02 -18.94
CA VAL A 393 15.76 15.38 -19.47
C VAL A 393 14.48 16.08 -19.96
N ARG A 394 13.37 15.33 -20.11
CA ARG A 394 12.08 15.81 -20.59
C ARG A 394 11.12 15.90 -19.42
N ASP A 395 10.98 17.12 -18.91
CA ASP A 395 10.13 17.48 -17.79
C ASP A 395 8.96 18.37 -18.27
N ARG A 396 8.25 18.98 -17.33
CA ARG A 396 7.21 19.98 -17.65
C ARG A 396 7.75 21.14 -18.50
N ALA A 397 8.98 21.59 -18.27
CA ALA A 397 9.58 22.69 -19.02
C ALA A 397 9.87 22.26 -20.47
N PHE A 398 10.21 21.01 -20.72
CA PHE A 398 10.28 20.45 -22.07
C PHE A 398 8.91 20.51 -22.78
N LEU A 399 7.85 20.01 -22.15
CA LEU A 399 6.50 20.07 -22.73
C LEU A 399 6.05 21.51 -23.00
N ARG A 400 6.35 22.45 -22.11
CA ARG A 400 6.06 23.88 -22.34
C ARG A 400 6.82 24.43 -23.54
N ARG A 401 8.09 24.08 -23.72
CA ARG A 401 8.87 24.48 -24.91
C ARG A 401 8.32 23.87 -26.20
N CYS A 402 7.68 22.70 -26.13
CA CYS A 402 6.98 22.13 -27.28
C CYS A 402 5.78 23.02 -27.65
N VAL A 403 4.96 23.38 -26.66
CA VAL A 403 3.80 24.29 -26.85
C VAL A 403 4.22 25.67 -27.35
N GLU A 404 5.31 26.25 -26.84
CA GLU A 404 5.84 27.56 -27.28
C GLU A 404 6.34 27.53 -28.74
N ARG A 405 6.70 26.35 -29.25
CA ARG A 405 7.15 26.17 -30.64
C ARG A 405 6.01 25.75 -31.57
N ASP A 406 4.92 25.21 -31.01
CA ASP A 406 3.72 24.92 -31.78
C ASP A 406 3.01 26.22 -32.17
N ASP A 407 2.49 26.26 -33.39
CA ASP A 407 1.69 27.38 -33.85
C ASP A 407 0.29 27.32 -33.22
N LEU A 408 0.03 28.24 -32.28
CA LEU A 408 -1.28 28.38 -31.63
C LEU A 408 -2.35 28.91 -32.60
N ARG A 409 -1.97 29.42 -33.78
CA ARG A 409 -2.87 29.89 -34.84
C ARG A 409 -2.47 29.31 -36.19
N GLN A 410 -2.81 28.05 -36.37
CA GLN A 410 -2.54 27.29 -37.57
C GLN A 410 -3.37 27.82 -38.75
N ARG A 411 -2.81 27.76 -39.96
CA ARG A 411 -3.49 28.17 -41.19
C ARG A 411 -3.43 27.08 -42.24
N HIS A 412 -4.57 26.79 -42.87
CA HIS A 412 -4.62 25.86 -43.98
C HIS A 412 -5.48 26.41 -45.13
N THR A 413 -5.03 26.19 -46.37
CA THR A 413 -5.77 26.60 -47.56
C THR A 413 -5.98 25.41 -48.46
N GLN A 414 -7.23 25.19 -48.86
CA GLN A 414 -7.58 24.18 -49.85
C GLN A 414 -8.56 24.79 -50.85
N SER A 415 -8.03 25.22 -51.99
CA SER A 415 -8.82 25.86 -53.04
C SER A 415 -9.90 24.91 -53.57
N TRP A 416 -11.10 25.46 -53.82
CA TRP A 416 -12.24 24.75 -54.41
C TRP A 416 -12.88 23.66 -53.51
N GLN A 417 -12.57 23.67 -52.21
CA GLN A 417 -13.29 22.89 -51.19
C GLN A 417 -14.10 23.84 -50.30
N PHE A 418 -15.36 24.09 -50.65
CA PHE A 418 -16.21 25.05 -49.94
C PHE A 418 -16.75 24.55 -48.59
N ASN A 419 -16.67 23.24 -48.32
CA ASN A 419 -17.02 22.71 -47.01
C ASN A 419 -15.80 22.83 -46.06
N HIS A 420 -15.78 23.88 -45.25
CA HIS A 420 -14.69 24.13 -44.30
C HIS A 420 -14.46 23.00 -43.29
N TRP A 421 -15.50 22.26 -42.89
CA TRP A 421 -15.32 21.05 -42.06
C TRP A 421 -14.58 19.93 -42.82
N GLN A 422 -14.79 19.83 -44.14
CA GLN A 422 -14.03 18.91 -44.96
C GLN A 422 -12.57 19.35 -45.09
N ILE A 423 -12.29 20.66 -45.18
CA ILE A 423 -10.91 21.17 -45.13
C ILE A 423 -10.23 20.78 -43.81
N VAL A 424 -10.90 20.95 -42.67
CA VAL A 424 -10.36 20.54 -41.36
C VAL A 424 -10.09 19.03 -41.30
N ARG A 425 -11.01 18.20 -41.81
CA ARG A 425 -10.77 16.74 -41.89
C ARG A 425 -9.54 16.42 -42.73
N ASN A 426 -9.44 17.00 -43.92
CA ASN A 426 -8.31 16.79 -44.81
C ASN A 426 -6.99 17.23 -44.17
N TYR A 427 -6.99 18.37 -43.46
CA TYR A 427 -5.80 18.87 -42.76
C TYR A 427 -5.23 17.87 -41.75
N TYR A 428 -6.10 17.17 -41.00
CA TYR A 428 -5.69 16.18 -40.00
C TYR A 428 -5.57 14.74 -40.52
N ASN A 429 -6.24 14.39 -41.62
CA ASN A 429 -6.21 13.04 -42.19
C ASN A 429 -5.18 12.88 -43.32
N ASP A 430 -5.00 13.90 -44.16
CA ASP A 430 -4.16 13.82 -45.36
C ASP A 430 -2.73 14.31 -45.11
N TYR A 431 -2.51 15.05 -44.02
CA TYR A 431 -1.21 15.58 -43.64
C TYR A 431 -0.83 15.06 -42.26
N PRO A 432 0.33 14.37 -42.10
CA PRO A 432 0.76 13.83 -40.82
C PRO A 432 1.30 14.95 -39.91
N ILE A 433 0.60 16.07 -39.74
CA ILE A 433 1.07 17.22 -38.94
C ILE A 433 1.17 16.83 -37.47
N VAL A 434 0.14 16.15 -36.98
CA VAL A 434 0.08 15.64 -35.60
C VAL A 434 1.22 14.65 -35.38
N GLU A 435 1.41 13.72 -36.32
CA GLU A 435 2.48 12.73 -36.29
C GLU A 435 3.87 13.34 -36.45
N ASN A 436 4.08 14.31 -37.34
CA ASN A 436 5.38 14.95 -37.57
C ASN A 436 5.81 15.78 -36.36
N SER A 437 4.89 16.57 -35.79
CA SER A 437 5.15 17.32 -34.56
C SER A 437 5.44 16.35 -33.41
N ALA A 438 4.59 15.34 -33.21
CA ALA A 438 4.76 14.38 -32.13
C ALA A 438 6.01 13.51 -32.27
N LYS A 439 6.40 13.10 -33.49
CA LYS A 439 7.67 12.41 -33.79
C LYS A 439 8.88 13.29 -33.48
N PHE A 440 8.82 14.56 -33.86
CA PHE A 440 9.91 15.51 -33.62
C PHE A 440 10.16 15.69 -32.12
N TYR A 441 9.11 15.81 -31.33
CA TYR A 441 9.21 15.94 -29.88
C TYR A 441 9.35 14.59 -29.15
N GLY A 442 9.01 13.48 -29.81
CA GLY A 442 8.91 12.15 -29.22
C GLY A 442 7.86 12.11 -28.11
N THR A 443 6.70 12.70 -28.35
CA THR A 443 5.59 12.83 -27.40
C THR A 443 4.36 12.05 -27.87
N PHE A 444 3.50 11.66 -26.93
CA PHE A 444 2.10 11.40 -27.23
C PHE A 444 1.41 12.71 -27.62
N HIS A 445 0.53 12.69 -28.60
CA HIS A 445 -0.20 13.87 -29.04
C HIS A 445 -1.66 13.51 -29.34
N LEU A 446 -2.60 14.25 -28.79
CA LEU A 446 -4.02 14.19 -29.12
C LEU A 446 -4.47 15.59 -29.54
N VAL A 447 -5.19 15.67 -30.65
CA VAL A 447 -5.87 16.88 -31.12
C VAL A 447 -7.36 16.60 -31.31
N VAL A 448 -8.19 17.53 -30.88
CA VAL A 448 -9.64 17.53 -31.12
C VAL A 448 -10.01 18.91 -31.69
N ALA A 449 -10.59 18.97 -32.88
CA ALA A 449 -10.95 20.21 -33.56
C ALA A 449 -12.27 20.81 -33.02
N GLN A 450 -12.28 21.03 -31.71
CA GLN A 450 -13.35 21.67 -30.96
C GLN A 450 -12.82 22.36 -29.71
N SER A 451 -13.67 23.18 -29.07
CA SER A 451 -13.37 23.77 -27.77
C SER A 451 -13.35 22.72 -26.67
N LYS A 452 -12.55 22.97 -25.64
CA LYS A 452 -12.45 22.12 -24.43
C LYS A 452 -13.79 21.81 -23.75
N SER A 453 -14.83 22.63 -23.93
CA SER A 453 -16.17 22.44 -23.34
C SER A 453 -16.87 21.14 -23.75
N ILE A 454 -16.55 20.58 -24.92
CA ILE A 454 -17.10 19.30 -25.37
C ILE A 454 -16.31 18.08 -24.87
N ILE A 455 -15.19 18.31 -24.18
CA ILE A 455 -14.29 17.26 -23.68
C ILE A 455 -14.47 17.17 -22.17
N ALA A 456 -14.96 16.02 -21.71
CA ALA A 456 -14.93 15.69 -20.29
C ALA A 456 -13.55 15.09 -20.00
N SER A 457 -12.81 15.66 -19.05
CA SER A 457 -11.45 15.19 -18.74
C SER A 457 -11.19 15.16 -17.24
N ARG A 458 -10.37 14.19 -16.84
CA ARG A 458 -9.86 14.01 -15.48
C ARG A 458 -8.38 13.64 -15.56
N TYR A 459 -7.62 13.99 -14.54
CA TYR A 459 -6.18 13.83 -14.56
C TYR A 459 -5.61 13.78 -13.15
N SER A 460 -4.47 13.11 -12.99
CA SER A 460 -3.85 12.95 -11.67
C SER A 460 -3.36 14.29 -11.14
N GLU A 461 -3.70 14.63 -9.90
CA GLU A 461 -3.17 15.81 -9.24
C GLU A 461 -1.67 15.67 -8.96
N THR A 462 -0.97 16.80 -9.02
CA THR A 462 0.47 16.88 -8.77
C THR A 462 0.71 18.14 -7.95
N GLU A 463 1.54 18.07 -6.91
CA GLU A 463 1.69 19.08 -5.84
C GLU A 463 1.97 20.52 -6.33
N ASN A 464 2.29 20.73 -7.62
CA ASN A 464 2.44 22.05 -8.26
C ASN A 464 1.84 22.13 -9.69
N SER A 465 0.60 21.68 -9.91
CA SER A 465 -0.05 21.73 -11.25
C SER A 465 -0.61 23.13 -11.59
N PRO A 466 -0.49 23.61 -12.84
CA PRO A 466 -1.63 23.38 -13.76
C PRO A 466 -1.44 22.39 -14.94
N CYS A 467 -0.29 21.72 -15.10
CA CYS A 467 -0.16 20.48 -15.90
C CYS A 467 1.02 19.67 -15.31
N GLY A 468 0.76 18.47 -14.78
CA GLY A 468 1.68 17.66 -13.96
C GLY A 468 2.64 16.75 -14.74
N PRO A 469 3.66 16.13 -14.09
CA PRO A 469 4.69 15.29 -14.70
C PRO A 469 4.12 14.29 -15.70
N GLY A 470 4.39 14.57 -16.97
CA GLY A 470 4.08 13.67 -18.07
C GLY A 470 3.07 14.18 -19.08
N TYR A 471 2.35 15.30 -18.89
CA TYR A 471 1.45 15.84 -19.92
C TYR A 471 1.19 17.35 -19.82
N ILE A 472 0.73 17.96 -20.91
CA ILE A 472 0.26 19.35 -20.98
C ILE A 472 -0.93 19.48 -21.93
N THR A 473 -1.93 20.27 -21.56
CA THR A 473 -3.06 20.62 -22.44
C THR A 473 -3.08 22.11 -22.75
N TYR A 474 -3.48 22.47 -23.96
CA TYR A 474 -3.59 23.87 -24.39
C TYR A 474 -4.63 24.00 -25.51
N ASP A 475 -5.16 25.20 -25.66
CA ASP A 475 -6.12 25.55 -26.72
C ASP A 475 -5.38 26.27 -27.87
N ALA A 476 -5.79 26.01 -29.10
CA ALA A 476 -5.28 26.67 -30.30
C ALA A 476 -6.42 26.94 -31.30
N GLU A 477 -6.11 27.56 -32.44
CA GLU A 477 -7.06 27.88 -33.50
C GLU A 477 -6.54 27.38 -34.85
N LEU A 478 -7.44 26.86 -35.70
CA LEU A 478 -7.18 26.56 -37.11
C LEU A 478 -8.02 27.48 -37.99
N GLU A 479 -7.37 28.40 -38.69
CA GLU A 479 -7.98 29.22 -39.73
C GLU A 479 -7.90 28.47 -41.08
N VAL A 480 -9.06 28.17 -41.68
CA VAL A 480 -9.14 27.55 -43.00
C VAL A 480 -9.63 28.54 -44.06
N PHE A 481 -9.12 28.39 -45.27
CA PHE A 481 -9.47 29.22 -46.42
C PHE A 481 -9.76 28.37 -47.66
N ASP A 482 -10.92 28.54 -48.28
CA ASP A 482 -11.35 27.82 -49.49
C ASP A 482 -10.95 28.50 -50.82
N GLY A 483 -10.32 29.68 -50.73
CA GLY A 483 -10.02 30.57 -51.87
C GLY A 483 -10.92 31.81 -51.95
N PHE A 484 -12.03 31.85 -51.20
CA PHE A 484 -13.03 32.92 -51.19
C PHE A 484 -13.44 33.33 -49.78
N THR A 485 -13.69 32.36 -48.90
CA THR A 485 -14.20 32.55 -47.54
C THR A 485 -13.26 31.93 -46.50
N ARG A 486 -13.31 32.47 -45.28
CA ARG A 486 -12.49 32.02 -44.14
C ARG A 486 -13.36 31.57 -42.98
N SER A 487 -12.88 30.59 -42.23
CA SER A 487 -13.45 30.24 -40.94
C SER A 487 -12.36 29.80 -39.97
N THR A 488 -12.60 30.04 -38.69
CA THR A 488 -11.69 29.67 -37.61
C THR A 488 -12.34 28.59 -36.74
N PHE A 489 -11.57 27.55 -36.46
CA PHE A 489 -12.01 26.41 -35.65
C PHE A 489 -11.18 26.33 -34.37
N PRO A 490 -11.81 26.20 -33.20
CA PRO A 490 -11.08 25.96 -31.96
C PRO A 490 -10.47 24.56 -31.98
N LEU A 491 -9.29 24.42 -31.37
CA LEU A 491 -8.56 23.17 -31.21
C LEU A 491 -8.26 22.96 -29.73
N PHE A 492 -8.47 21.74 -29.25
CA PHE A 492 -7.91 21.25 -28.00
C PHE A 492 -6.75 20.32 -28.30
N LEU A 493 -5.61 20.55 -27.64
CA LEU A 493 -4.41 19.74 -27.80
C LEU A 493 -3.92 19.22 -26.45
N LEU A 494 -3.39 18.00 -26.49
CA LEU A 494 -2.76 17.32 -25.36
C LEU A 494 -1.44 16.70 -25.83
N HIS A 495 -0.34 17.10 -25.20
CA HIS A 495 0.96 16.44 -25.33
C HIS A 495 1.27 15.59 -24.10
N GLY A 496 1.82 14.41 -24.29
CA GLY A 496 2.31 13.51 -23.22
C GLY A 496 3.75 13.05 -23.46
N LEU A 497 4.50 12.75 -22.39
CA LEU A 497 5.90 12.29 -22.42
C LEU A 497 6.08 10.77 -22.56
#